data_AF-A0A2V8HDH1-F1
#
_entry.id   AF-A0A2V8HDH1-F1
#
_cell.length_a   1.000
_cell.length_b   1.000
_cell.length_c   1.000
_cell.angle_alpha   90.00
_cell.angle_beta   90.00
_cell.angle_gamma   90.00
#
_symmetry.space_group_name_H-M   'P 1'
#
loop_
_entity.id
_entity.type
_entity.pdbx_description
1 polymer ?
#
loop_
_entity_poly.entity_id
_entity_poly.type
_entity_poly.pdbx_seq_one_letter_code
_entity_poly.pdbx_strand_id
1 'polypeptide(L)'
;IMIAVALVARAPGWLPRARVVLPRFALATVCAAIASTPVYLPYYRVARLQHMVRPLDAVKDFSATLRGYAASAGRIHMAAWSWRFFTGPIDSFFPGVIVILLAAAAVWWAFRGGDRLFRARVVMLLAIAITGVVLSLGTATPIYGWLYYAFPPMRGLRAAARFGNLFLLAAAALAGLGLAALRDRRSATDHTGPSATDHTDTHGHESRQSATDDTDAHGNEFRKSAADHTNAHGIKAVIRVFRVRPWLLGPWRPWLIGPWRPWPIGPWRPWPALAVAAVVVVNLEALRAPFVYRPFTGVPAIYKLLAKEPGPVVLAEQPFFPRWAVAANAPYVLAATAHWRPLMNGYSGYTPESYQHYADAFWYFPEDFAVQAMKDAGVTHVMVHPQRFERDARKVLEKVEARRDMELLAIGPNGMRLYRLKR
;
A
#
# COMPACT_ATOMS: atom_id res chain seq x y z
N ILE A 1 8.88 -13.17 7.01
CA ILE A 1 9.13 -13.65 5.62
C ILE A 1 10.36 -12.97 5.02
N MET A 2 10.38 -11.66 4.75
CA MET A 2 11.57 -11.01 4.14
C MET A 2 12.89 -11.27 4.88
N ILE A 3 12.88 -11.22 6.22
CA ILE A 3 14.05 -11.54 7.05
C ILE A 3 14.59 -12.96 6.75
N ALA A 4 13.69 -13.96 6.66
CA ALA A 4 14.07 -15.33 6.37
C ALA A 4 14.65 -15.47 4.96
N VAL A 5 14.02 -14.84 3.96
CA VAL A 5 14.53 -14.84 2.57
C VAL A 5 15.91 -14.21 2.50
N ALA A 6 16.12 -13.07 3.18
CA ALA A 6 17.40 -12.40 3.22
C ALA A 6 18.49 -13.27 3.88
N LEU A 7 18.18 -13.90 5.02
CA LEU A 7 19.11 -14.81 5.71
C LEU A 7 19.53 -15.98 4.82
N VAL A 8 18.60 -16.61 4.11
CA VAL A 8 18.88 -17.72 3.19
C VAL A 8 19.70 -17.24 1.98
N ALA A 9 19.25 -16.18 1.29
CA ALA A 9 19.90 -15.68 0.09
C ALA A 9 21.32 -15.14 0.33
N ARG A 10 21.61 -14.72 1.58
CA ARG A 10 22.91 -14.14 1.97
C ARG A 10 23.71 -15.04 2.89
N ALA A 11 23.25 -16.26 3.16
CA ALA A 11 23.92 -17.20 4.06
C ALA A 11 25.43 -17.33 3.77
N PRO A 12 25.90 -17.52 2.51
CA PRO A 12 27.33 -17.68 2.24
C PRO A 12 28.18 -16.46 2.65
N GLY A 13 27.62 -15.25 2.60
CA GLY A 13 28.31 -14.01 2.97
C GLY A 13 28.17 -13.63 4.45
N TRP A 14 27.20 -14.21 5.15
CA TRP A 14 26.86 -13.85 6.53
C TRP A 14 27.20 -14.93 7.55
N LEU A 15 27.28 -16.21 7.17
CA LEU A 15 27.69 -17.30 8.06
C LEU A 15 29.05 -17.03 8.73
N PRO A 16 30.09 -16.56 8.02
CA PRO A 16 31.38 -16.23 8.65
C PRO A 16 31.28 -15.09 9.67
N ARG A 17 30.22 -14.28 9.61
CA ARG A 17 29.96 -13.15 10.51
C ARG A 17 28.72 -13.37 11.38
N ALA A 18 28.31 -14.63 11.58
CA ALA A 18 27.06 -14.98 12.24
C ALA A 18 26.92 -14.34 13.63
N ARG A 19 28.01 -14.29 14.41
CA ARG A 19 28.04 -13.66 15.74
C ARG A 19 27.62 -12.19 15.75
N VAL A 20 27.80 -11.49 14.62
CA VAL A 20 27.43 -10.06 14.49
C VAL A 20 26.12 -9.89 13.71
N VAL A 21 25.79 -10.82 12.80
CA VAL A 21 24.61 -10.72 11.94
C VAL A 21 23.35 -11.25 12.64
N LEU A 22 23.43 -12.41 13.31
CA LEU A 22 22.27 -13.04 13.95
C LEU A 22 21.64 -12.16 15.05
N PRO A 23 22.39 -11.50 15.95
CA PRO A 23 21.78 -10.63 16.95
C PRO A 23 21.01 -9.45 16.34
N ARG A 24 21.47 -8.91 15.20
CA ARG A 24 20.77 -7.82 14.51
C ARG A 24 19.46 -8.28 13.90
N PHE A 25 19.42 -9.48 13.32
CA PHE A 25 18.18 -10.06 12.80
C PHE A 25 17.23 -10.49 13.91
N ALA A 26 17.76 -11.01 15.02
CA ALA A 26 16.97 -11.30 16.21
C ALA A 26 16.33 -10.01 16.75
N LEU A 27 17.11 -8.95 16.91
CA LEU A 27 16.61 -7.63 17.32
C LEU A 27 15.55 -7.12 16.34
N ALA A 28 15.81 -7.14 15.03
CA ALA A 28 14.84 -6.72 14.03
C ALA A 28 13.54 -7.53 14.08
N THR A 29 13.64 -8.84 14.34
CA THR A 29 12.48 -9.73 14.50
C THR A 29 11.68 -9.39 15.75
N VAL A 30 12.35 -9.16 16.88
CA VAL A 30 11.72 -8.74 18.14
C VAL A 30 11.06 -7.37 17.97
N CYS A 31 11.75 -6.39 17.39
CA CYS A 31 11.16 -5.07 17.11
C CYS A 31 9.93 -5.18 16.20
N ALA A 32 9.99 -5.99 15.14
CA ALA A 32 8.86 -6.22 14.26
C ALA A 32 7.69 -6.91 14.98
N ALA A 33 7.97 -7.87 15.86
CA ALA A 33 6.97 -8.54 16.67
C ALA A 33 6.30 -7.56 17.65
N ILE A 34 7.08 -6.75 18.37
CA ILE A 34 6.56 -5.72 19.28
C ILE A 34 5.69 -4.72 18.52
N ALA A 35 6.16 -4.22 17.38
CA ALA A 35 5.41 -3.27 16.55
C ALA A 35 4.10 -3.86 16.00
N SER A 36 4.09 -5.16 15.66
CA SER A 36 2.92 -5.83 15.08
C SER A 36 1.91 -6.31 16.13
N THR A 37 2.35 -6.54 17.38
CA THR A 37 1.51 -7.16 18.43
C THR A 37 0.26 -6.35 18.80
N PRO A 38 0.33 -5.01 18.99
CA PRO A 38 -0.87 -4.21 19.30
C PRO A 38 -1.94 -4.29 18.20
N VAL A 39 -1.52 -4.44 16.95
CA VAL A 39 -2.44 -4.62 15.82
C VAL A 39 -2.94 -6.06 15.75
N TYR A 40 -2.10 -7.05 16.02
CA TYR A 40 -2.48 -8.47 15.95
C TYR A 40 -3.44 -8.90 17.07
N LEU A 41 -3.25 -8.40 18.29
CA LEU A 41 -3.95 -8.90 19.48
C LEU A 41 -5.48 -8.75 19.42
N PRO A 42 -6.07 -7.62 18.97
CA PRO A 42 -7.51 -7.49 18.81
C PRO A 42 -8.08 -8.50 17.80
N TYR A 43 -7.39 -8.72 16.67
CA TYR A 43 -7.82 -9.70 15.67
C TYR A 43 -7.75 -11.13 16.20
N TYR A 44 -6.71 -11.45 16.96
CA TYR A 44 -6.61 -12.76 17.62
C TYR A 44 -7.75 -12.99 18.60
N ARG A 45 -8.10 -11.98 19.42
CA ARG A 45 -9.23 -12.05 20.35
C ARG A 45 -10.56 -12.26 19.62
N VAL A 46 -10.83 -11.48 18.58
CA VAL A 46 -12.06 -11.59 17.78
C VAL A 46 -12.13 -12.94 17.06
N ALA A 47 -11.02 -13.42 16.50
CA ALA A 47 -10.96 -14.74 15.87
C ALA A 47 -11.30 -15.88 16.85
N ARG A 48 -10.87 -15.76 18.12
CA ARG A 48 -11.16 -16.74 19.19
C ARG A 48 -12.57 -16.63 19.77
N LEU A 49 -13.04 -15.40 20.03
CA LEU A 49 -14.29 -15.16 20.75
C LEU A 49 -15.52 -15.16 19.84
N GLN A 50 -15.36 -14.76 18.58
CA GLN A 50 -16.45 -14.63 17.62
C GLN A 50 -16.33 -15.62 16.46
N HIS A 51 -15.39 -16.57 16.55
CA HIS A 51 -15.08 -17.55 15.50
C HIS A 51 -14.88 -16.90 14.12
N MET A 52 -14.38 -15.66 14.09
CA MET A 52 -14.03 -14.94 12.85
C MET A 52 -12.70 -15.42 12.30
N VAL A 53 -12.63 -16.71 11.99
CA VAL A 53 -11.47 -17.36 11.36
C VAL A 53 -11.74 -17.47 9.88
N ARG A 54 -10.79 -17.06 9.05
CA ARG A 54 -10.92 -17.19 7.61
C ARG A 54 -10.48 -18.59 7.18
N PRO A 55 -11.34 -19.42 6.57
CA PRO A 55 -10.90 -20.67 5.99
C PRO A 55 -9.91 -20.39 4.84
N LEU A 56 -9.07 -21.36 4.54
CA LEU A 56 -8.09 -21.24 3.44
C LEU A 56 -8.80 -20.95 2.10
N ASP A 57 -9.99 -21.51 1.90
CA ASP A 57 -10.80 -21.29 0.69
C ASP A 57 -11.16 -19.82 0.48
N ALA A 58 -11.36 -19.04 1.54
CA ALA A 58 -11.66 -17.61 1.43
C ALA A 58 -10.45 -16.79 0.93
N VAL A 59 -9.23 -17.35 0.98
CA VAL A 59 -8.02 -16.70 0.44
C VAL A 59 -7.99 -16.82 -1.09
N LYS A 60 -8.63 -17.85 -1.66
CA LYS A 60 -8.69 -18.08 -3.11
C LYS A 60 -9.24 -16.87 -3.85
N ASP A 61 -10.31 -16.26 -3.32
CA ASP A 61 -10.99 -15.10 -3.91
C ASP A 61 -10.10 -13.84 -4.01
N PHE A 62 -9.02 -13.78 -3.22
CA PHE A 62 -8.09 -12.65 -3.17
C PHE A 62 -6.63 -13.08 -3.38
N SER A 63 -6.45 -14.16 -4.15
CA SER A 63 -5.14 -14.63 -4.62
C SER A 63 -4.78 -13.99 -5.94
N ALA A 64 -3.51 -13.64 -6.12
CA ALA A 64 -3.03 -13.08 -7.38
C ALA A 64 -3.11 -14.12 -8.50
N THR A 65 -3.19 -13.64 -9.74
CA THR A 65 -3.02 -14.46 -10.92
C THR A 65 -1.76 -14.06 -11.66
N LEU A 66 -1.20 -14.96 -12.46
CA LEU A 66 -0.06 -14.64 -13.33
C LEU A 66 -0.40 -13.52 -14.32
N ARG A 67 -1.66 -13.46 -14.79
CA ARG A 67 -2.17 -12.35 -15.63
C ARG A 67 -2.06 -11.00 -14.91
N GLY A 68 -2.24 -10.98 -13.59
CA GLY A 68 -2.11 -9.78 -12.77
C GLY A 68 -0.72 -9.14 -12.83
N TYR A 69 0.33 -9.93 -13.08
CA TYR A 69 1.69 -9.43 -13.26
C TYR A 69 1.93 -8.74 -14.62
N ALA A 70 1.08 -9.02 -15.60
CA ALA A 70 1.06 -8.30 -16.88
C ALA A 70 0.01 -7.17 -16.91
N ALA A 71 -0.87 -7.12 -15.91
CA ALA A 71 -1.92 -6.13 -15.79
C ALA A 71 -1.44 -4.86 -15.06
N SER A 72 -1.83 -3.72 -15.61
CA SER A 72 -1.59 -2.39 -15.08
C SER A 72 -2.81 -1.51 -15.26
N ALA A 73 -3.19 -0.78 -14.22
CA ALA A 73 -4.20 0.28 -14.30
C ALA A 73 -3.62 1.63 -14.82
N GLY A 74 -2.36 1.66 -15.26
CA GLY A 74 -1.75 2.84 -15.86
C GLY A 74 -2.39 3.19 -17.20
N ARG A 75 -2.60 4.48 -17.49
CA ARG A 75 -3.34 4.95 -18.67
C ARG A 75 -2.76 4.45 -19.99
N ILE A 76 -1.43 4.51 -20.12
CA ILE A 76 -0.70 4.05 -21.31
C ILE A 76 -0.91 2.54 -21.53
N HIS A 77 -0.74 1.76 -20.46
CA HIS A 77 -0.89 0.30 -20.53
C HIS A 77 -2.34 -0.12 -20.78
N MET A 78 -3.30 0.56 -20.16
CA MET A 78 -4.74 0.34 -20.37
C MET A 78 -5.14 0.58 -21.82
N ALA A 79 -4.62 1.65 -22.44
CA ALA A 79 -4.87 1.93 -23.85
C ALA A 79 -4.21 0.89 -24.79
N ALA A 80 -3.04 0.36 -24.42
CA ALA A 80 -2.26 -0.52 -25.28
C ALA A 80 -2.69 -2.00 -25.21
N TRP A 81 -2.66 -2.62 -24.03
CA TRP A 81 -2.92 -4.07 -23.90
C TRP A 81 -3.68 -4.48 -22.64
N SER A 82 -3.54 -3.70 -21.57
CA SER A 82 -3.88 -4.13 -20.21
C SER A 82 -5.39 -4.30 -20.00
N TRP A 83 -6.22 -3.58 -20.77
CA TRP A 83 -7.69 -3.70 -20.74
C TRP A 83 -8.19 -5.14 -20.88
N ARG A 84 -7.47 -5.99 -21.63
CA ARG A 84 -7.80 -7.40 -21.89
C ARG A 84 -7.80 -8.26 -20.62
N PHE A 85 -7.10 -7.80 -19.58
CA PHE A 85 -6.99 -8.53 -18.31
C PHE A 85 -8.08 -8.12 -17.30
N PHE A 86 -8.75 -6.98 -17.48
CA PHE A 86 -9.80 -6.47 -16.58
C PHE A 86 -11.19 -7.03 -16.91
N THR A 87 -11.28 -8.33 -17.17
CA THR A 87 -12.56 -9.05 -17.36
C THR A 87 -13.15 -9.55 -16.05
N GLY A 88 -12.44 -9.39 -14.93
CA GLY A 88 -12.88 -9.70 -13.59
C GLY A 88 -12.00 -9.01 -12.53
N PRO A 89 -12.22 -9.28 -11.24
CA PRO A 89 -11.38 -8.74 -10.17
C PRO A 89 -9.94 -9.25 -10.32
N ILE A 90 -9.02 -8.36 -10.68
CA ILE A 90 -7.61 -8.70 -10.86
C ILE A 90 -6.71 -7.72 -10.11
N ASP A 91 -5.79 -8.25 -9.32
CA ASP A 91 -4.71 -7.46 -8.75
C ASP A 91 -3.66 -7.17 -9.82
N SER A 92 -3.31 -5.88 -9.97
CA SER A 92 -2.34 -5.42 -10.96
C SER A 92 -0.96 -5.22 -10.33
N PHE A 93 0.02 -6.00 -10.77
CA PHE A 93 1.40 -5.98 -10.27
C PHE A 93 2.42 -5.59 -11.34
N PHE A 94 2.00 -5.15 -12.54
CA PHE A 94 2.94 -4.70 -13.55
C PHE A 94 3.66 -3.41 -13.10
N PRO A 95 4.99 -3.41 -12.93
CA PRO A 95 5.73 -2.30 -12.34
C PRO A 95 6.08 -1.18 -13.33
N GLY A 96 5.82 -1.37 -14.63
CA GLY A 96 6.24 -0.49 -15.71
C GLY A 96 7.43 -1.05 -16.50
N VAL A 97 7.45 -0.81 -17.81
CA VAL A 97 8.52 -1.17 -18.74
C VAL A 97 9.84 -0.54 -18.30
N ILE A 98 9.84 0.73 -17.86
CA ILE A 98 11.08 1.41 -17.48
C ILE A 98 11.69 0.77 -16.24
N VAL A 99 10.86 0.45 -15.25
CA VAL A 99 11.30 -0.26 -14.04
C VAL A 99 11.84 -1.64 -14.40
N ILE A 100 11.20 -2.38 -15.30
CA ILE A 100 11.67 -3.68 -15.78
C ILE A 100 13.04 -3.55 -16.47
N LEU A 101 13.21 -2.58 -17.36
CA LEU A 101 14.46 -2.37 -18.09
C LEU A 101 15.62 -2.03 -17.14
N LEU A 102 15.39 -1.12 -16.19
CA LEU A 102 16.41 -0.77 -15.18
C LEU A 102 16.73 -1.96 -14.26
N ALA A 103 15.72 -2.72 -13.83
CA ALA A 103 15.93 -3.92 -13.02
C ALA A 103 16.71 -5.00 -13.80
N ALA A 104 16.40 -5.21 -15.08
CA ALA A 104 17.13 -6.12 -15.96
C ALA A 104 18.59 -5.69 -16.13
N ALA A 105 18.85 -4.38 -16.23
CA ALA A 105 20.20 -3.85 -16.30
C ALA A 105 21.00 -4.16 -15.03
N ALA A 106 20.40 -4.01 -13.84
CA ALA A 106 21.02 -4.39 -12.58
C ALA A 106 21.40 -5.88 -12.53
N VAL A 107 20.47 -6.75 -12.97
CA VAL A 107 20.71 -8.20 -13.06
C VAL A 107 21.84 -8.50 -14.02
N TRP A 108 21.79 -7.94 -15.23
CA TRP A 108 22.82 -8.12 -16.25
C TRP A 108 24.22 -7.80 -15.72
N TRP A 109 24.41 -6.62 -15.10
CA TRP A 109 25.73 -6.24 -14.58
C TRP A 109 26.17 -7.07 -13.38
N ALA A 110 25.24 -7.50 -12.52
CA ALA A 110 25.58 -8.39 -11.41
C ALA A 110 26.26 -9.68 -11.88
N PHE A 111 25.83 -10.23 -13.02
CA PHE A 111 26.38 -11.47 -13.57
C PHE A 111 27.52 -11.27 -14.59
N ARG A 112 27.61 -10.11 -15.26
CA ARG A 112 28.65 -9.85 -16.27
C ARG A 112 29.98 -9.31 -15.75
N GLY A 113 30.12 -9.09 -14.44
CA GLY A 113 31.36 -8.55 -13.85
C GLY A 113 31.18 -7.67 -12.62
N GLY A 114 29.95 -7.53 -12.10
CA GLY A 114 29.71 -6.82 -10.85
C GLY A 114 30.44 -7.45 -9.67
N ASP A 115 30.80 -6.63 -8.68
CA ASP A 115 31.48 -7.08 -7.48
C ASP A 115 30.63 -8.09 -6.69
N ARG A 116 31.28 -8.87 -5.83
CA ARG A 116 30.61 -9.95 -5.07
C ARG A 116 29.48 -9.41 -4.20
N LEU A 117 29.61 -8.19 -3.70
CA LEU A 117 28.59 -7.58 -2.85
C LEU A 117 27.36 -7.13 -3.65
N PHE A 118 27.54 -6.45 -4.79
CA PHE A 118 26.44 -6.06 -5.68
C PHE A 118 25.68 -7.27 -6.19
N ARG A 119 26.40 -8.30 -6.69
CA ARG A 119 25.77 -9.54 -7.14
C ARG A 119 24.88 -10.15 -6.07
N ALA A 120 25.38 -10.23 -4.84
CA ALA A 120 24.64 -10.86 -3.77
C ALA A 120 23.52 -9.96 -3.19
N ARG A 121 23.54 -8.64 -3.40
CA ARG A 121 22.36 -7.76 -3.18
C ARG A 121 21.28 -8.02 -4.23
N VAL A 122 21.66 -8.12 -5.50
CA VAL A 122 20.75 -8.43 -6.60
C VAL A 122 20.09 -9.81 -6.40
N VAL A 123 20.87 -10.84 -6.08
CA VAL A 123 20.34 -12.19 -5.79
C VAL A 123 19.34 -12.18 -4.63
N MET A 124 19.63 -11.42 -3.57
CA MET A 124 18.71 -11.26 -2.44
C MET A 124 17.38 -10.60 -2.87
N LEU A 125 17.43 -9.55 -3.68
CA LEU A 125 16.23 -8.88 -4.18
C LEU A 125 15.43 -9.78 -5.13
N LEU A 126 16.10 -10.54 -6.00
CA LEU A 126 15.44 -11.56 -6.84
C LEU A 126 14.74 -12.63 -5.99
N ALA A 127 15.39 -13.12 -4.93
CA ALA A 127 14.78 -14.07 -4.02
C ALA A 127 13.54 -13.49 -3.30
N ILE A 128 13.59 -12.22 -2.89
CA ILE A 128 12.43 -11.51 -2.32
C ILE A 128 11.30 -11.38 -3.35
N ALA A 129 11.64 -11.01 -4.59
CA ALA A 129 10.69 -10.87 -5.68
C ALA A 129 9.97 -12.20 -5.96
N ILE A 130 10.74 -13.28 -6.15
CA ILE A 130 10.22 -14.63 -6.42
C ILE A 130 9.33 -15.11 -5.27
N THR A 131 9.79 -14.95 -4.02
CA THR A 131 9.00 -15.32 -2.85
C THR A 131 7.69 -14.53 -2.79
N GLY A 132 7.74 -13.23 -3.09
CA GLY A 132 6.57 -12.37 -3.20
C GLY A 132 5.56 -12.88 -4.22
N VAL A 133 6.03 -13.23 -5.42
CA VAL A 133 5.19 -13.81 -6.49
C VAL A 133 4.56 -15.10 -6.02
N VAL A 134 5.35 -16.07 -5.57
CA VAL A 134 4.87 -17.40 -5.17
C VAL A 134 3.83 -17.32 -4.06
N LEU A 135 4.08 -16.52 -3.02
CA LEU A 135 3.11 -16.35 -1.93
C LEU A 135 1.87 -15.55 -2.37
N SER A 136 2.01 -14.65 -3.35
CA SER A 136 0.87 -13.87 -3.84
C SER A 136 -0.16 -14.70 -4.57
N LEU A 137 0.28 -15.79 -5.23
CA LEU A 137 -0.57 -16.75 -5.92
C LEU A 137 -1.48 -17.53 -4.95
N GLY A 138 -1.26 -17.40 -3.64
CA GLY A 138 -2.12 -17.96 -2.61
C GLY A 138 -2.33 -19.46 -2.79
N THR A 139 -3.58 -19.88 -2.84
CA THR A 139 -3.96 -21.29 -2.95
C THR A 139 -3.71 -21.92 -4.32
N ALA A 140 -3.27 -21.14 -5.32
CA ALA A 140 -2.83 -21.70 -6.60
C ALA A 140 -1.49 -22.46 -6.47
N THR A 141 -0.78 -22.31 -5.34
CA THR A 141 0.40 -23.10 -5.00
C THR A 141 0.24 -23.73 -3.61
N PRO A 142 0.84 -24.88 -3.32
CA PRO A 142 0.77 -25.51 -1.99
C PRO A 142 1.53 -24.73 -0.91
N ILE A 143 2.44 -23.82 -1.32
CA ILE A 143 3.36 -23.11 -0.42
C ILE A 143 2.62 -22.18 0.54
N TYR A 144 1.61 -21.45 0.03
CA TYR A 144 0.81 -20.59 0.90
C TYR A 144 0.01 -21.42 1.90
N GLY A 145 -0.59 -22.53 1.46
CA GLY A 145 -1.36 -23.44 2.32
C GLY A 145 -0.50 -23.98 3.46
N TRP A 146 0.70 -24.46 3.16
CA TRP A 146 1.65 -24.90 4.19
C TRP A 146 1.96 -23.77 5.19
N LEU A 147 2.25 -22.56 4.68
CA LEU A 147 2.58 -21.41 5.53
C LEU A 147 1.37 -20.95 6.38
N TYR A 148 0.15 -21.08 5.86
CA TYR A 148 -1.10 -20.79 6.55
C TYR A 148 -1.27 -21.67 7.81
N TYR A 149 -0.85 -22.93 7.74
CA TYR A 149 -0.89 -23.84 8.89
C TYR A 149 0.32 -23.68 9.81
N ALA A 150 1.52 -23.51 9.26
CA ALA A 150 2.77 -23.42 10.02
C ALA A 150 2.97 -22.09 10.77
N PHE A 151 2.40 -20.98 10.26
CA PHE A 151 2.55 -19.65 10.84
C PHE A 151 1.16 -19.03 11.12
N PRO A 152 0.61 -19.16 12.35
CA PRO A 152 -0.76 -18.75 12.68
C PRO A 152 -1.16 -17.32 12.28
N PRO A 153 -0.27 -16.30 12.31
CA PRO A 153 -0.62 -14.96 11.85
C PRO A 153 -1.09 -14.90 10.38
N MET A 154 -0.73 -15.88 9.55
CA MET A 154 -1.20 -15.97 8.16
C MET A 154 -2.72 -16.13 8.05
N ARG A 155 -3.37 -16.71 9.08
CA ARG A 155 -4.83 -16.91 9.09
C ARG A 155 -5.61 -15.60 9.16
N GLY A 156 -4.96 -14.51 9.58
CA GLY A 156 -5.53 -13.17 9.58
C GLY A 156 -5.47 -12.46 8.21
N LEU A 157 -4.67 -12.97 7.26
CA LEU A 157 -4.51 -12.34 5.94
C LEU A 157 -5.63 -12.76 5.00
N ARG A 158 -6.50 -11.81 4.64
CA ARG A 158 -7.56 -12.02 3.64
C ARG A 158 -7.03 -12.21 2.23
N ALA A 159 -6.06 -11.39 1.83
CA ALA A 159 -5.61 -11.27 0.45
C ALA A 159 -4.16 -11.72 0.32
N ALA A 160 -3.95 -12.94 -0.15
CA ALA A 160 -2.63 -13.45 -0.48
C ALA A 160 -1.94 -12.57 -1.52
N ALA A 161 -2.70 -12.01 -2.47
CA ALA A 161 -2.19 -11.12 -3.51
C ALA A 161 -1.30 -9.98 -2.98
N ARG A 162 -1.50 -9.52 -1.73
CA ARG A 162 -0.67 -8.48 -1.10
C ARG A 162 0.82 -8.85 -0.99
N PHE A 163 1.18 -10.13 -1.06
CA PHE A 163 2.58 -10.55 -1.17
C PHE A 163 3.23 -10.08 -2.48
N GLY A 164 2.45 -9.77 -3.52
CA GLY A 164 2.92 -9.14 -4.76
C GLY A 164 3.54 -7.76 -4.53
N ASN A 165 3.25 -7.10 -3.40
CA ASN A 165 3.96 -5.88 -3.01
C ASN A 165 5.46 -6.13 -2.71
N LEU A 166 5.85 -7.34 -2.30
CA LEU A 166 7.27 -7.70 -2.15
C LEU A 166 7.97 -7.76 -3.51
N PHE A 167 7.26 -8.23 -4.55
CA PHE A 167 7.75 -8.18 -5.92
C PHE A 167 7.92 -6.73 -6.38
N LEU A 168 6.93 -5.87 -6.17
CA LEU A 168 7.02 -4.45 -6.54
C LEU A 168 8.17 -3.73 -5.82
N LEU A 169 8.32 -3.98 -4.51
CA LEU A 169 9.41 -3.44 -3.71
C LEU A 169 10.78 -3.89 -4.24
N ALA A 170 10.94 -5.19 -4.52
CA ALA A 170 12.17 -5.73 -5.04
C ALA A 170 12.50 -5.21 -6.46
N ALA A 171 11.48 -5.08 -7.33
CA ALA A 171 11.63 -4.50 -8.65
C ALA A 171 12.07 -3.03 -8.59
N ALA A 172 11.48 -2.23 -7.69
CA ALA A 172 11.89 -0.84 -7.47
C ALA A 172 13.33 -0.73 -6.97
N ALA A 173 13.73 -1.58 -6.01
CA ALA A 173 15.09 -1.61 -5.50
C ALA A 173 16.11 -2.06 -6.56
N LEU A 174 15.77 -3.05 -7.38
CA LEU A 174 16.59 -3.50 -8.52
C LEU A 174 16.73 -2.39 -9.56
N ALA A 175 15.64 -1.69 -9.90
CA ALA A 175 15.68 -0.55 -10.80
C ALA A 175 16.60 0.56 -10.28
N GLY A 176 16.55 0.85 -8.97
CA GLY A 176 17.48 1.79 -8.33
C GLY A 176 18.95 1.34 -8.42
N LEU A 177 19.23 0.06 -8.22
CA LEU A 177 20.58 -0.51 -8.41
C LEU A 177 21.03 -0.44 -9.87
N GLY A 178 20.13 -0.66 -10.82
CA GLY A 178 20.40 -0.54 -12.25
C GLY A 178 20.74 0.89 -12.64
N LEU A 179 19.96 1.86 -12.14
CA LEU A 179 20.23 3.27 -12.35
C LEU A 179 21.58 3.70 -11.74
N ALA A 180 21.91 3.20 -10.54
CA ALA A 180 23.22 3.45 -9.93
C ALA A 180 24.39 2.87 -10.76
N ALA A 181 24.25 1.65 -11.25
CA ALA A 181 25.28 1.02 -12.08
C ALA A 181 25.48 1.72 -13.43
N LEU A 182 24.44 2.33 -14.01
CA LEU A 182 24.55 3.19 -15.20
C LEU A 182 25.39 4.44 -14.95
N ARG A 183 25.24 5.07 -13.78
CA ARG A 183 25.99 6.26 -13.38
C ARG A 183 27.49 5.99 -13.33
N ASP A 184 27.85 4.95 -12.59
CA ASP A 184 29.26 4.67 -12.25
C ASP A 184 30.07 4.36 -13.52
N ARG A 185 29.44 3.73 -14.53
CA ARG A 185 30.08 3.47 -15.82
C ARG A 185 30.28 4.71 -16.68
N ARG A 186 29.34 5.65 -16.69
CA ARG A 186 29.51 6.92 -17.44
C ARG A 186 30.61 7.77 -16.85
N SER A 187 30.71 7.78 -15.51
CA SER A 187 31.82 8.45 -14.84
C SER A 187 33.17 7.81 -15.19
N ALA A 188 33.24 6.49 -15.39
CA ALA A 188 34.46 5.82 -15.83
C ALA A 188 34.85 6.16 -17.28
N THR A 189 33.88 6.35 -18.19
CA THR A 189 34.16 6.73 -19.60
C THR A 189 34.51 8.21 -19.76
N ASP A 190 33.98 9.10 -18.92
CA ASP A 190 34.29 10.54 -18.97
C ASP A 190 35.73 10.85 -18.48
N HIS A 191 36.32 9.97 -17.66
CA HIS A 191 37.70 10.11 -17.18
C HIS A 191 38.75 9.52 -18.15
N THR A 192 38.33 8.98 -19.29
CA THR A 192 39.22 8.42 -20.33
C THR A 192 39.19 9.22 -21.65
N GLY A 193 38.97 10.54 -21.59
CA GLY A 193 39.21 11.45 -22.73
C GLY A 193 40.72 11.61 -23.00
N PRO A 194 41.14 11.98 -24.24
CA PRO A 194 42.54 11.88 -24.66
C PRO A 194 43.44 12.76 -23.77
N SER A 195 44.39 12.14 -23.07
CA SER A 195 45.50 12.85 -22.45
C SER A 195 46.40 13.40 -23.57
N ALA A 196 46.14 14.64 -23.98
CA ALA A 196 47.07 15.39 -24.80
C ALA A 196 48.27 15.82 -23.93
N THR A 197 49.45 15.58 -24.49
CA THR A 197 50.76 16.18 -24.19
C THR A 197 51.39 15.88 -22.84
N ASP A 198 52.16 14.79 -22.88
CA ASP A 198 53.53 14.70 -22.39
C ASP A 198 54.27 16.06 -22.43
N HIS A 199 54.63 16.58 -21.26
CA HIS A 199 55.70 17.56 -21.10
C HIS A 199 56.52 17.14 -19.88
N THR A 200 57.57 16.40 -20.17
CA THR A 200 58.82 16.43 -19.43
C THR A 200 59.26 17.89 -19.26
N ASP A 201 59.50 18.32 -18.02
CA ASP A 201 60.65 19.18 -17.72
C ASP A 201 61.06 19.04 -16.25
N THR A 202 62.32 18.66 -16.12
CA THR A 202 63.17 18.61 -14.94
C THR A 202 63.67 20.01 -14.57
N HIS A 203 63.71 20.33 -13.27
CA HIS A 203 64.66 21.19 -12.51
C HIS A 203 63.95 21.51 -11.17
N GLY A 204 64.51 21.44 -9.96
CA GLY A 204 65.90 21.50 -9.50
C GLY A 204 66.09 22.77 -8.65
N HIS A 205 66.40 22.61 -7.35
CA HIS A 205 66.88 23.59 -6.36
C HIS A 205 65.87 24.58 -5.71
N GLU A 206 65.69 24.48 -4.38
CA GLU A 206 66.19 25.39 -3.31
C GLU A 206 65.15 26.49 -2.99
N SER A 207 64.96 27.04 -1.78
CA SER A 207 65.54 26.93 -0.45
C SER A 207 64.61 27.69 0.51
N ARG A 208 64.84 27.52 1.82
CA ARG A 208 64.23 28.18 3.00
C ARG A 208 64.03 29.71 2.91
N GLN A 209 63.02 30.22 3.64
CA GLN A 209 63.05 31.33 4.63
C GLN A 209 61.59 31.77 4.94
N SER A 210 61.05 31.57 6.16
CA SER A 210 61.11 32.42 7.37
C SER A 210 60.47 33.82 7.24
N ALA A 211 59.29 33.93 7.88
CA ALA A 211 58.75 35.02 8.70
C ALA A 211 59.12 36.50 8.44
N THR A 212 58.08 37.33 8.29
CA THR A 212 57.80 38.62 8.98
C THR A 212 56.36 39.00 8.61
N ASP A 213 55.39 39.04 9.53
CA ASP A 213 54.96 40.23 10.31
C ASP A 213 55.04 41.55 9.54
N ASP A 214 53.88 42.16 9.28
CA ASP A 214 53.71 43.61 9.34
C ASP A 214 52.23 43.96 9.57
N THR A 215 52.04 44.67 10.67
CA THR A 215 50.88 45.45 11.07
C THR A 215 50.66 46.65 10.15
N ASP A 216 49.42 47.13 10.10
CA ASP A 216 49.00 48.55 10.09
C ASP A 216 47.63 48.66 9.39
N ALA A 217 46.76 49.63 9.64
CA ALA A 217 46.41 50.44 10.79
C ALA A 217 45.14 51.19 10.34
N HIS A 218 44.24 51.48 11.28
CA HIS A 218 43.25 52.57 11.27
C HIS A 218 42.18 52.69 10.16
N GLY A 219 40.93 52.89 10.62
CA GLY A 219 40.11 53.95 10.03
C GLY A 219 38.62 53.71 10.01
N ASN A 220 37.93 54.41 10.91
CA ASN A 220 36.56 54.92 10.81
C ASN A 220 35.37 54.05 11.22
N GLU A 221 34.90 54.41 12.42
CA GLU A 221 33.53 54.39 12.91
C GLU A 221 32.49 54.79 11.86
N PHE A 222 31.35 54.09 11.87
CA PHE A 222 30.04 54.74 11.72
C PHE A 222 29.00 54.04 12.59
N ARG A 223 28.44 54.81 13.52
CA ARG A 223 27.38 54.45 14.48
C ARG A 223 26.01 54.79 13.89
N LYS A 224 25.03 53.88 13.99
CA LYS A 224 23.56 54.12 14.04
C LYS A 224 22.91 52.83 14.56
N SER A 225 22.53 52.75 15.84
CA SER A 225 21.29 53.24 16.49
C SER A 225 20.22 52.15 16.58
N ALA A 226 19.68 52.03 17.79
CA ALA A 226 18.80 51.01 18.32
C ALA A 226 17.37 51.00 17.74
N ALA A 227 16.70 49.84 17.79
CA ALA A 227 15.37 49.68 18.39
C ALA A 227 14.96 48.19 18.53
N ASP A 228 14.21 47.95 19.60
CA ASP A 228 13.20 46.90 19.83
C ASP A 228 13.56 45.52 20.42
N HIS A 229 13.37 45.50 21.74
CA HIS A 229 13.01 44.37 22.58
C HIS A 229 11.61 43.83 22.22
N THR A 230 11.40 42.50 22.26
CA THR A 230 10.53 41.84 23.27
C THR A 230 10.33 40.33 23.02
N ASN A 231 10.19 39.60 24.13
CA ASN A 231 9.55 38.29 24.34
C ASN A 231 10.26 36.98 23.91
N ALA A 232 11.11 36.46 24.81
CA ALA A 232 11.49 35.05 24.85
C ALA A 232 11.67 34.52 26.29
N HIS A 233 10.63 34.59 27.13
CA HIS A 233 10.69 34.10 28.53
C HIS A 233 9.72 32.95 28.88
N GLY A 234 9.04 32.33 27.92
CA GLY A 234 8.19 31.15 28.16
C GLY A 234 8.86 29.78 27.99
N ILE A 235 9.97 29.68 27.24
CA ILE A 235 10.50 28.39 26.77
C ILE A 235 11.52 27.75 27.74
N LYS A 236 12.12 28.52 28.66
CA LYS A 236 13.18 28.03 29.56
C LYS A 236 12.67 27.23 30.76
N ALA A 237 11.37 27.28 31.08
CA ALA A 237 10.81 26.62 32.28
C ALA A 237 10.49 25.12 32.09
N VAL A 238 10.22 24.67 30.86
CA VAL A 238 9.82 23.27 30.57
C VAL A 238 11.01 22.31 30.55
N ILE A 239 12.23 22.82 30.28
CA ILE A 239 13.43 22.00 30.13
C ILE A 239 14.01 21.50 31.47
N ARG A 240 13.54 22.03 32.62
CA ARG A 240 14.16 21.75 33.93
C ARG A 240 13.64 20.50 34.67
N VAL A 241 12.59 19.83 34.17
CA VAL A 241 11.89 18.76 34.94
C VAL A 241 12.34 17.32 34.62
N PHE A 242 13.00 17.04 33.49
CA PHE A 242 13.45 15.67 33.17
C PHE A 242 14.98 15.52 33.21
N ARG A 243 15.51 15.26 34.41
CA ARG A 243 16.94 14.94 34.63
C ARG A 243 17.15 13.42 34.45
N VAL A 244 17.23 12.95 33.19
CA VAL A 244 17.65 11.58 32.87
C VAL A 244 19.15 11.57 32.55
N ARG A 245 19.91 10.69 33.22
CA ARG A 245 21.37 10.55 33.15
C ARG A 245 21.86 10.27 31.70
N PRO A 246 22.94 10.92 31.22
CA PRO A 246 23.34 10.91 29.80
C PRO A 246 24.22 9.71 29.36
N TRP A 247 24.13 8.54 29.98
CA TRP A 247 24.97 7.37 29.63
C TRP A 247 24.26 6.24 28.88
N LEU A 248 23.00 6.45 28.44
CA LEU A 248 22.24 5.47 27.62
C LEU A 248 22.13 5.83 26.13
N LEU A 249 22.83 6.86 25.67
CA LEU A 249 22.90 7.23 24.25
C LEU A 249 24.31 6.98 23.72
N GLY A 250 24.54 5.75 23.23
CA GLY A 250 25.62 5.47 22.29
C GLY A 250 25.50 6.35 21.02
N PRO A 251 26.52 6.41 20.15
CA PRO A 251 26.71 7.50 19.20
C PRO A 251 25.71 7.46 18.03
N TRP A 252 24.47 7.86 18.29
CA TRP A 252 23.51 8.27 17.29
C TRP A 252 23.91 9.66 16.81
N ARG A 253 24.83 9.71 15.85
CA ARG A 253 25.10 10.92 15.06
C ARG A 253 23.81 11.28 14.31
N PRO A 254 23.26 12.50 14.47
CA PRO A 254 22.06 12.91 13.76
C PRO A 254 22.39 13.12 12.28
N TRP A 255 21.92 12.22 11.42
CA TRP A 255 22.00 12.32 9.96
C TRP A 255 20.92 13.23 9.34
N LEU A 256 20.36 14.17 10.10
CA LEU A 256 19.21 14.96 9.63
C LEU A 256 19.45 16.43 9.36
N ILE A 257 20.57 17.04 9.76
CA ILE A 257 20.96 18.38 9.27
C ILE A 257 22.49 18.45 9.24
N GLY A 258 23.10 17.89 8.18
CA GLY A 258 24.44 18.35 7.80
C GLY A 258 24.33 19.80 7.30
N PRO A 259 25.37 20.64 7.42
CA PRO A 259 25.36 21.91 6.72
C PRO A 259 25.09 21.62 5.26
N TRP A 260 24.07 22.25 4.69
CA TRP A 260 23.78 22.23 3.27
C TRP A 260 25.09 22.58 2.56
N ARG A 261 25.82 21.56 2.09
CA ARG A 261 26.90 21.79 1.14
C ARG A 261 26.16 22.16 -0.14
N PRO A 262 26.28 23.40 -0.64
CA PRO A 262 25.76 23.70 -1.97
C PRO A 262 26.33 22.64 -2.92
N TRP A 263 25.46 22.10 -3.78
CA TRP A 263 25.86 21.16 -4.81
C TRP A 263 27.13 21.72 -5.46
N PRO A 264 28.25 20.99 -5.49
CA PRO A 264 29.46 21.53 -6.10
C PRO A 264 29.10 21.87 -7.54
N ILE A 265 29.16 23.17 -7.85
CA ILE A 265 28.95 23.72 -9.19
C ILE A 265 30.22 23.40 -9.99
N GLY A 266 30.44 22.10 -10.21
CA GLY A 266 31.39 21.59 -11.19
C GLY A 266 30.73 21.58 -12.57
N PRO A 267 31.50 21.30 -13.64
CA PRO A 267 30.97 21.28 -15.00
C PRO A 267 29.74 20.37 -15.05
N TRP A 268 28.71 20.82 -15.74
CA TRP A 268 27.37 20.24 -15.82
C TRP A 268 27.42 18.71 -15.94
N ARG A 269 27.35 18.01 -14.81
CA ARG A 269 27.21 16.55 -14.83
C ARG A 269 25.75 16.27 -15.18
N PRO A 270 25.42 15.62 -16.31
CA PRO A 270 24.03 15.41 -16.73
C PRO A 270 23.26 14.45 -15.82
N TRP A 271 23.93 13.85 -14.83
CA TRP A 271 23.36 12.80 -13.99
C TRP A 271 22.16 13.20 -13.13
N PRO A 272 22.15 14.36 -12.42
CA PRO A 272 20.96 14.77 -11.67
C PRO A 272 19.75 14.96 -12.59
N ALA A 273 19.95 15.55 -13.78
CA ALA A 273 18.89 15.70 -14.77
C ALA A 273 18.37 14.36 -15.27
N LEU A 274 19.25 13.38 -15.53
CA LEU A 274 18.87 12.02 -15.93
C LEU A 274 18.13 11.26 -14.82
N ALA A 275 18.53 11.43 -13.55
CA ALA A 275 17.85 10.83 -12.42
C ALA A 275 16.44 11.43 -12.25
N VAL A 276 16.31 12.76 -12.36
CA VAL A 276 15.01 13.44 -12.35
C VAL A 276 14.16 12.97 -13.53
N ALA A 277 14.72 12.90 -14.74
CA ALA A 277 14.02 12.39 -15.91
C ALA A 277 13.54 10.96 -15.69
N ALA A 278 14.38 10.05 -15.17
CA ALA A 278 13.98 8.69 -14.86
C ALA A 278 12.80 8.64 -13.88
N VAL A 279 12.83 9.43 -12.80
CA VAL A 279 11.72 9.53 -11.85
C VAL A 279 10.45 10.05 -12.52
N VAL A 280 10.56 11.09 -13.34
CA VAL A 280 9.42 11.66 -14.08
C VAL A 280 8.82 10.64 -15.04
N VAL A 281 9.64 10.01 -15.89
CA VAL A 281 9.14 9.07 -16.90
C VAL A 281 8.53 7.82 -16.24
N VAL A 282 9.10 7.30 -15.14
CA VAL A 282 8.47 6.20 -14.37
C VAL A 282 7.09 6.60 -13.84
N ASN A 283 6.92 7.83 -13.34
CA ASN A 283 5.63 8.29 -12.84
C ASN A 283 4.63 8.59 -13.98
N LEU A 284 5.10 9.10 -15.12
CA LEU A 284 4.26 9.31 -16.31
C LEU A 284 3.76 7.98 -16.88
N GLU A 285 4.63 6.97 -16.95
CA GLU A 285 4.28 5.60 -17.33
C GLU A 285 3.22 5.01 -16.38
N ALA A 286 3.43 5.18 -15.07
CA ALA A 286 2.55 4.64 -14.04
C ALA A 286 1.27 5.47 -13.80
N LEU A 287 1.07 6.58 -14.52
CA LEU A 287 0.00 7.54 -14.26
C LEU A 287 -1.39 6.90 -14.42
N ARG A 288 -2.24 7.03 -13.39
CA ARG A 288 -3.61 6.49 -13.33
C ARG A 288 -4.70 7.57 -13.34
N ALA A 289 -4.35 8.75 -13.86
CA ALA A 289 -5.21 9.93 -13.86
C ALA A 289 -6.00 10.09 -15.19
N PRO A 290 -7.16 10.79 -15.15
CA PRO A 290 -7.82 11.36 -13.96
C PRO A 290 -8.59 10.33 -13.14
N PHE A 291 -8.68 10.54 -11.83
CA PHE A 291 -9.62 9.80 -10.99
C PHE A 291 -11.00 10.44 -11.10
N VAL A 292 -12.01 9.66 -11.46
CA VAL A 292 -13.40 10.13 -11.50
C VAL A 292 -14.00 9.94 -10.11
N TYR A 293 -14.19 11.05 -9.40
CA TYR A 293 -14.93 11.06 -8.14
C TYR A 293 -16.39 11.41 -8.41
N ARG A 294 -17.30 10.86 -7.59
CA ARG A 294 -18.72 11.24 -7.62
C ARG A 294 -18.99 12.13 -6.40
N PRO A 295 -19.61 13.31 -6.58
CA PRO A 295 -20.03 14.13 -5.46
C PRO A 295 -20.97 13.35 -4.54
N PHE A 296 -20.77 13.46 -3.23
CA PHE A 296 -21.71 12.91 -2.26
C PHE A 296 -22.84 13.92 -2.03
N THR A 297 -24.06 13.56 -2.43
CA THR A 297 -25.26 14.42 -2.36
C THR A 297 -26.09 14.17 -1.10
N GLY A 298 -25.58 13.39 -0.15
CA GLY A 298 -26.27 13.03 1.09
C GLY A 298 -26.97 11.67 1.05
N VAL A 299 -27.41 11.19 2.22
CA VAL A 299 -28.21 9.96 2.33
C VAL A 299 -29.67 10.26 1.95
N PRO A 300 -30.32 9.46 1.08
CA PRO A 300 -31.70 9.69 0.68
C PRO A 300 -32.67 9.76 1.87
N ALA A 301 -33.57 10.75 1.85
CA ALA A 301 -34.46 11.04 2.98
C ALA A 301 -35.43 9.89 3.33
N ILE A 302 -35.73 8.98 2.39
CA ILE A 302 -36.56 7.78 2.62
C ILE A 302 -36.03 6.91 3.77
N TYR A 303 -34.71 6.86 3.97
CA TYR A 303 -34.10 6.12 5.08
C TYR A 303 -34.46 6.68 6.46
N LYS A 304 -34.81 7.97 6.56
CA LYS A 304 -35.21 8.60 7.84
C LYS A 304 -36.56 8.07 8.35
N LEU A 305 -37.37 7.45 7.49
CA LEU A 305 -38.63 6.83 7.91
C LEU A 305 -38.37 5.65 8.85
N LEU A 306 -37.34 4.85 8.59
CA LEU A 306 -36.95 3.71 9.43
C LEU A 306 -36.51 4.11 10.84
N ALA A 307 -35.97 5.33 11.01
CA ALA A 307 -35.63 5.87 12.33
C ALA A 307 -36.89 6.16 13.17
N LYS A 308 -38.01 6.44 12.51
CA LYS A 308 -39.30 6.80 13.13
C LYS A 308 -40.27 5.61 13.24
N GLU A 309 -39.93 4.46 12.68
CA GLU A 309 -40.79 3.26 12.76
C GLU A 309 -40.96 2.82 14.22
N PRO A 310 -42.21 2.71 14.71
CA PRO A 310 -42.50 2.38 16.10
C PRO A 310 -42.17 0.93 16.46
N GLY A 311 -42.18 0.03 15.47
CA GLY A 311 -41.90 -1.39 15.64
C GLY A 311 -40.42 -1.75 15.47
N PRO A 312 -40.07 -3.05 15.68
CA PRO A 312 -38.74 -3.56 15.37
C PRO A 312 -38.44 -3.48 13.87
N VAL A 313 -37.26 -2.94 13.54
CA VAL A 313 -36.76 -2.82 12.18
C VAL A 313 -35.60 -3.78 11.98
N VAL A 314 -35.75 -4.71 11.05
CA VAL A 314 -34.68 -5.50 10.45
C VAL A 314 -34.78 -5.28 8.95
N LEU A 315 -33.87 -4.44 8.43
CA LEU A 315 -33.89 -4.03 7.03
C LEU A 315 -33.11 -5.04 6.17
N ALA A 316 -33.67 -5.43 5.04
CA ALA A 316 -32.94 -6.06 3.94
C ALA A 316 -32.93 -5.14 2.72
N GLU A 317 -31.75 -4.95 2.14
CA GLU A 317 -31.52 -4.12 0.98
C GLU A 317 -31.48 -4.98 -0.28
N GLN A 318 -32.22 -4.56 -1.31
CA GLN A 318 -32.36 -5.31 -2.55
C GLN A 318 -31.84 -4.50 -3.75
N PRO A 319 -30.93 -5.07 -4.58
CA PRO A 319 -30.50 -6.48 -4.60
C PRO A 319 -29.57 -6.89 -3.44
N PHE A 320 -29.75 -8.12 -2.93
CA PHE A 320 -28.93 -8.70 -1.86
C PHE A 320 -27.68 -9.38 -2.40
N PHE A 321 -26.58 -8.64 -2.52
CA PHE A 321 -25.37 -9.12 -3.21
C PHE A 321 -24.74 -10.38 -2.59
N PRO A 322 -24.29 -11.35 -3.40
CA PRO A 322 -23.53 -12.52 -2.93
C PRO A 322 -22.12 -12.16 -2.47
N ARG A 323 -21.42 -13.12 -1.84
CA ARG A 323 -20.06 -12.92 -1.28
C ARG A 323 -19.05 -12.28 -2.22
N TRP A 324 -19.07 -12.62 -3.50
CA TRP A 324 -18.13 -12.12 -4.51
C TRP A 324 -18.43 -10.66 -4.91
N ALA A 325 -19.65 -10.18 -4.64
CA ALA A 325 -20.11 -8.81 -4.88
C ALA A 325 -20.35 -8.01 -3.59
N VAL A 326 -19.88 -8.48 -2.43
CA VAL A 326 -20.19 -7.88 -1.12
C VAL A 326 -19.83 -6.39 -1.03
N ALA A 327 -18.85 -5.92 -1.80
CA ALA A 327 -18.47 -4.51 -1.88
C ALA A 327 -19.58 -3.60 -2.41
N ALA A 328 -20.53 -4.12 -3.18
CA ALA A 328 -21.67 -3.37 -3.69
C ALA A 328 -22.68 -2.98 -2.58
N ASN A 329 -22.58 -3.58 -1.39
CA ASN A 329 -23.33 -3.16 -0.20
C ASN A 329 -22.77 -1.89 0.46
N ALA A 330 -21.60 -1.36 0.06
CA ALA A 330 -21.00 -0.21 0.72
C ALA A 330 -21.93 1.03 0.79
N PRO A 331 -22.72 1.37 -0.26
CA PRO A 331 -23.69 2.45 -0.16
C PRO A 331 -24.86 2.16 0.79
N TYR A 332 -25.23 0.89 1.00
CA TYR A 332 -26.27 0.50 1.96
C TYR A 332 -25.80 0.71 3.40
N VAL A 333 -24.56 0.32 3.70
CA VAL A 333 -23.97 0.57 5.03
C VAL A 333 -23.84 2.07 5.30
N LEU A 334 -23.50 2.86 4.28
CA LEU A 334 -23.50 4.32 4.41
C LEU A 334 -24.93 4.86 4.67
N ALA A 335 -25.93 4.37 3.94
CA ALA A 335 -27.32 4.79 4.11
C ALA A 335 -27.90 4.39 5.49
N ALA A 336 -27.45 3.27 6.04
CA ALA A 336 -27.88 2.79 7.35
C ALA A 336 -27.54 3.77 8.50
N THR A 337 -26.54 4.64 8.31
CA THR A 337 -26.21 5.71 9.27
C THR A 337 -27.32 6.73 9.49
N ALA A 338 -28.34 6.77 8.61
CA ALA A 338 -29.51 7.62 8.79
C ALA A 338 -30.51 7.08 9.83
N HIS A 339 -30.41 5.81 10.22
CA HIS A 339 -31.38 5.18 11.13
C HIS A 339 -30.77 4.26 12.21
N TRP A 340 -29.55 3.76 12.02
CA TRP A 340 -28.83 2.87 12.96
C TRP A 340 -29.64 1.64 13.41
N ARG A 341 -30.59 1.20 12.59
CA ARG A 341 -31.42 0.00 12.85
C ARG A 341 -30.72 -1.25 12.27
N PRO A 342 -30.99 -2.46 12.80
CA PRO A 342 -30.45 -3.70 12.26
C PRO A 342 -30.60 -3.84 10.73
N LEU A 343 -29.53 -4.30 10.09
CA LEU A 343 -29.41 -4.47 8.65
C LEU A 343 -28.93 -5.90 8.35
N MET A 344 -29.65 -6.62 7.49
CA MET A 344 -29.28 -7.97 7.06
C MET A 344 -28.06 -7.96 6.14
N ASN A 345 -28.00 -6.95 5.27
CA ASN A 345 -26.87 -6.75 4.38
C ASN A 345 -25.70 -6.08 5.11
N GLY A 346 -24.49 -6.27 4.61
CA GLY A 346 -23.33 -5.58 5.17
C GLY A 346 -22.15 -5.55 4.23
N TYR A 347 -21.22 -4.66 4.51
CA TYR A 347 -19.93 -4.62 3.86
C TYR A 347 -18.84 -4.55 4.92
N SER A 348 -17.92 -5.52 4.89
CA SER A 348 -16.78 -5.54 5.80
C SER A 348 -15.59 -6.28 5.18
N GLY A 349 -14.46 -6.26 5.90
CA GLY A 349 -13.31 -7.08 5.55
C GLY A 349 -13.59 -8.59 5.62
N TYR A 350 -14.56 -9.03 6.42
CA TYR A 350 -14.93 -10.43 6.68
C TYR A 350 -16.40 -10.69 6.29
N THR A 351 -16.68 -11.86 5.73
CA THR A 351 -18.03 -12.24 5.30
C THR A 351 -18.42 -13.51 6.04
N PRO A 352 -19.29 -13.42 7.08
CA PRO A 352 -19.71 -14.57 7.86
C PRO A 352 -20.40 -15.64 7.00
N GLU A 353 -20.37 -16.89 7.45
CA GLU A 353 -21.09 -18.00 6.81
C GLU A 353 -22.61 -17.76 6.79
N SER A 354 -23.17 -17.21 7.88
CA SER A 354 -24.58 -16.84 7.96
C SER A 354 -24.99 -15.84 6.88
N TYR A 355 -24.12 -14.89 6.52
CA TYR A 355 -24.38 -13.97 5.43
C TYR A 355 -24.47 -14.70 4.08
N GLN A 356 -23.59 -15.68 3.84
CA GLN A 356 -23.61 -16.47 2.61
C GLN A 356 -24.91 -17.28 2.51
N HIS A 357 -25.31 -17.91 3.61
CA HIS A 357 -26.58 -18.65 3.69
C HIS A 357 -27.78 -17.77 3.33
N TYR A 358 -27.87 -16.55 3.85
CA TYR A 358 -28.95 -15.63 3.46
C TYR A 358 -28.81 -15.15 2.01
N ALA A 359 -27.60 -14.85 1.55
CA ALA A 359 -27.37 -14.39 0.18
C ALA A 359 -27.79 -15.41 -0.87
N ASP A 360 -27.56 -16.70 -0.61
CA ASP A 360 -27.91 -17.80 -1.52
C ASP A 360 -29.43 -17.88 -1.79
N ALA A 361 -30.27 -17.35 -0.88
CA ALA A 361 -31.71 -17.21 -1.10
C ALA A 361 -32.12 -15.79 -1.51
N PHE A 362 -31.68 -14.76 -0.77
CA PHE A 362 -32.15 -13.38 -0.92
C PHE A 362 -31.73 -12.73 -2.25
N TRP A 363 -30.66 -13.23 -2.87
CA TRP A 363 -30.22 -12.80 -4.21
C TRP A 363 -31.29 -13.00 -5.27
N TYR A 364 -32.13 -14.03 -5.12
CA TYR A 364 -33.22 -14.36 -6.04
C TYR A 364 -34.53 -13.60 -5.74
N PHE A 365 -34.46 -12.53 -4.94
CA PHE A 365 -35.59 -11.62 -4.80
C PHE A 365 -36.09 -11.14 -6.18
N PRO A 366 -37.42 -11.13 -6.46
CA PRO A 366 -38.54 -11.28 -5.52
C PRO A 366 -39.25 -12.64 -5.57
N GLU A 367 -38.55 -13.73 -5.91
CA GLU A 367 -39.17 -15.07 -5.94
C GLU A 367 -39.76 -15.48 -4.57
N ASP A 368 -40.82 -16.30 -4.58
CA ASP A 368 -41.57 -16.64 -3.36
C ASP A 368 -40.70 -17.27 -2.28
N PHE A 369 -39.81 -18.20 -2.65
CA PHE A 369 -38.90 -18.84 -1.70
C PHE A 369 -37.91 -17.84 -1.09
N ALA A 370 -37.48 -16.82 -1.85
CA ALA A 370 -36.57 -15.80 -1.36
C ALA A 370 -37.27 -14.89 -0.35
N VAL A 371 -38.50 -14.48 -0.64
CA VAL A 371 -39.31 -13.68 0.29
C VAL A 371 -39.67 -14.48 1.54
N GLN A 372 -39.98 -15.78 1.42
CA GLN A 372 -40.22 -16.64 2.57
C GLN A 372 -38.95 -16.76 3.43
N ALA A 373 -37.79 -17.00 2.82
CA ALA A 373 -36.51 -17.02 3.55
C ALA A 373 -36.24 -15.68 4.27
N MET A 374 -36.63 -14.55 3.69
CA MET A 374 -36.55 -13.24 4.36
C MET A 374 -37.44 -13.17 5.62
N LYS A 375 -38.67 -13.69 5.54
CA LYS A 375 -39.59 -13.77 6.70
C LYS A 375 -39.01 -14.67 7.79
N ASP A 376 -38.51 -15.84 7.42
CA ASP A 376 -37.93 -16.83 8.35
C ASP A 376 -36.69 -16.28 9.04
N ALA A 377 -35.89 -15.47 8.34
CA ALA A 377 -34.74 -14.76 8.88
C ALA A 377 -35.11 -13.53 9.75
N GLY A 378 -36.39 -13.20 9.87
CA GLY A 378 -36.88 -12.10 10.71
C GLY A 378 -36.84 -10.71 10.06
N VAL A 379 -36.70 -10.62 8.72
CA VAL A 379 -36.80 -9.34 8.00
C VAL A 379 -38.16 -8.72 8.23
N THR A 380 -38.18 -7.42 8.56
CA THR A 380 -39.43 -6.67 8.73
C THR A 380 -39.62 -5.60 7.67
N HIS A 381 -38.53 -5.12 7.05
CA HIS A 381 -38.56 -4.09 6.02
C HIS A 381 -37.66 -4.48 4.86
N VAL A 382 -38.09 -4.15 3.64
CA VAL A 382 -37.33 -4.36 2.41
C VAL A 382 -37.19 -3.03 1.68
N MET A 383 -35.95 -2.62 1.42
CA MET A 383 -35.67 -1.46 0.57
C MET A 383 -35.24 -1.96 -0.81
N VAL A 384 -36.02 -1.64 -1.83
CA VAL A 384 -35.79 -2.04 -3.22
C VAL A 384 -35.15 -0.88 -3.97
N HIS A 385 -34.05 -1.15 -4.68
CA HIS A 385 -33.31 -0.18 -5.50
C HIS A 385 -33.43 -0.53 -6.98
N PRO A 386 -34.46 -0.06 -7.71
CA PRO A 386 -34.71 -0.51 -9.08
C PRO A 386 -33.53 -0.29 -10.04
N GLN A 387 -32.75 0.79 -9.87
CA GLN A 387 -31.59 1.09 -10.73
C GLN A 387 -30.51 0.02 -10.66
N ARG A 388 -30.47 -0.75 -9.57
CA ARG A 388 -29.49 -1.81 -9.34
C ARG A 388 -29.91 -3.16 -9.90
N PHE A 389 -31.15 -3.28 -10.37
CA PHE A 389 -31.64 -4.44 -11.13
C PHE A 389 -31.49 -4.25 -12.66
N GLU A 390 -30.91 -3.12 -13.10
CA GLU A 390 -30.63 -2.81 -14.50
C GLU A 390 -31.85 -3.07 -15.41
N ARG A 391 -31.75 -4.02 -16.34
CA ARG A 391 -32.80 -4.36 -17.31
C ARG A 391 -33.99 -5.08 -16.67
N ASP A 392 -33.79 -5.72 -15.53
CA ASP A 392 -34.82 -6.50 -14.82
C ASP A 392 -35.67 -5.65 -13.87
N ALA A 393 -35.32 -4.37 -13.69
CA ALA A 393 -35.99 -3.46 -12.75
C ALA A 393 -37.51 -3.48 -12.89
N ARG A 394 -38.03 -3.41 -14.12
CA ARG A 394 -39.48 -3.42 -14.38
C ARG A 394 -40.13 -4.73 -13.90
N LYS A 395 -39.56 -5.86 -14.31
CA LYS A 395 -40.06 -7.20 -13.97
C LYS A 395 -40.05 -7.44 -12.45
N VAL A 396 -39.00 -6.99 -11.77
CA VAL A 396 -38.89 -7.09 -10.30
C VAL A 396 -39.99 -6.27 -9.63
N LEU A 397 -40.19 -5.02 -10.07
CA LEU A 397 -41.20 -4.15 -9.50
C LEU A 397 -42.63 -4.67 -9.72
N GLU A 398 -42.95 -5.14 -10.93
CA GLU A 398 -44.25 -5.77 -11.24
C GLU A 398 -44.52 -6.96 -10.32
N LYS A 399 -43.53 -7.85 -10.13
CA LYS A 399 -43.65 -8.98 -9.21
C LYS A 399 -43.86 -8.52 -7.77
N VAL A 400 -43.11 -7.53 -7.29
CA VAL A 400 -43.21 -7.00 -5.92
C VAL A 400 -44.58 -6.34 -5.68
N GLU A 401 -45.06 -5.54 -6.62
CA GLU A 401 -46.37 -4.86 -6.53
C GLU A 401 -47.55 -5.84 -6.55
N ALA A 402 -47.39 -6.99 -7.20
CA ALA A 402 -48.40 -8.06 -7.18
C ALA A 402 -48.46 -8.83 -5.84
N ARG A 403 -47.47 -8.67 -4.95
CA ARG A 403 -47.44 -9.40 -3.68
C ARG A 403 -48.33 -8.74 -2.63
N ARG A 404 -49.14 -9.56 -1.95
CA ARG A 404 -49.98 -9.11 -0.82
C ARG A 404 -49.21 -8.97 0.50
N ASP A 405 -48.04 -9.61 0.59
CA ASP A 405 -47.20 -9.62 1.78
C ASP A 405 -46.20 -8.46 1.83
N MET A 406 -46.21 -7.54 0.86
CA MET A 406 -45.40 -6.32 0.88
C MET A 406 -46.28 -5.08 0.87
N GLU A 407 -46.22 -4.29 1.94
CA GLU A 407 -46.92 -3.02 2.05
C GLU A 407 -45.97 -1.87 1.73
N LEU A 408 -46.27 -1.12 0.67
CA LEU A 408 -45.47 0.04 0.28
C LEU A 408 -45.62 1.17 1.31
N LEU A 409 -44.51 1.60 1.91
CA LEU A 409 -44.48 2.71 2.86
C LEU A 409 -44.13 4.03 2.18
N ALA A 410 -43.16 4.01 1.26
CA ALA A 410 -42.69 5.22 0.58
C ALA A 410 -41.95 4.93 -0.72
N ILE A 411 -41.94 5.92 -1.60
CA ILE A 411 -41.12 5.97 -2.80
C ILE A 411 -40.16 7.16 -2.66
N GLY A 412 -38.87 6.90 -2.89
CA GLY A 412 -37.80 7.88 -2.76
C GLY A 412 -37.19 8.28 -4.10
N PRO A 413 -36.10 9.05 -4.07
CA PRO A 413 -35.33 9.42 -5.25
C PRO A 413 -34.92 8.19 -6.05
N ASN A 414 -34.82 8.35 -7.37
CA ASN A 414 -34.58 7.25 -8.30
C ASN A 414 -35.62 6.13 -8.13
N GLY A 415 -36.84 6.40 -7.67
CA GLY A 415 -37.85 5.36 -7.54
C GLY A 415 -37.46 4.21 -6.60
N MET A 416 -36.52 4.41 -5.67
CA MET A 416 -36.29 3.47 -4.57
C MET A 416 -37.57 3.30 -3.76
N ARG A 417 -37.84 2.11 -3.25
CA ARG A 417 -39.11 1.82 -2.58
C ARG A 417 -38.87 1.10 -1.27
N LEU A 418 -39.49 1.62 -0.22
CA LEU A 418 -39.46 1.02 1.10
C LEU A 418 -40.77 0.27 1.32
N TYR A 419 -40.67 -1.02 1.63
CA TYR A 419 -41.78 -1.89 1.95
C TYR A 419 -41.70 -2.39 3.39
N ARG A 420 -42.86 -2.52 4.04
CA ARG A 420 -43.05 -3.33 5.25
C ARG A 420 -43.41 -4.75 4.82
N LEU A 421 -42.67 -5.73 5.32
CA LEU A 421 -42.92 -7.14 5.04
C LEU A 421 -43.92 -7.70 6.06
N LYS A 422 -45.09 -8.12 5.58
CA LYS A 422 -46.14 -8.75 6.40
C LYS A 422 -45.80 -10.22 6.60
N ARG A 423 -46.00 -10.70 7.83
CA ARG A 423 -45.82 -12.11 8.17
C ARG A 423 -46.99 -12.94 7.69
#